data_AF-A0A5B7IS91-F1
#
_entry.id   AF-A0A5B7IS91-F1
#
_cell.length_a   1.000
_cell.length_b   1.000
_cell.length_c   1.000
_cell.angle_alpha   90.00
_cell.angle_beta   90.00
_cell.angle_gamma   90.00
#
_symmetry.space_group_name_H-M   'P 1'
#
loop_
_entity.id
_entity.type
_entity.pdbx_description
1 polymer ?
#
loop_
_entity_poly.entity_id
_entity_poly.type
_entity_poly.pdbx_seq_one_letter_code
_entity_poly.pdbx_strand_id
1 'polypeptide(L)'
;MAAQIRRGSGNVLEKYSEAEIILAEQGTSSSVTKMPQKTKKKSGCPSSSNTTLLLISNTHCRTAKYIQCLASGVPIVSFQWVINSCKQNKALPWKLYLLPSGEQESGEVCEQNLLEEEEGGFLMRRYLLSGQRIFLGSSDNSEFCPLWQPLLDSAGAKVRVRPRTGECCPQ
;
A
#
# COMPACT_ATOMS: atom_id res chain seq x y z
N MET A 1 11.07 -17.51 3.18
CA MET A 1 10.71 -16.62 2.05
C MET A 1 11.48 -15.30 2.07
N ALA A 2 11.42 -14.48 3.13
CA ALA A 2 12.11 -13.19 3.19
C ALA A 2 13.63 -13.27 2.88
N ALA A 3 14.32 -14.28 3.40
CA ALA A 3 15.75 -14.51 3.11
C ALA A 3 16.03 -14.79 1.62
N GLN A 4 15.10 -15.45 0.91
CA GLN A 4 15.26 -15.76 -0.52
C GLN A 4 15.09 -14.50 -1.38
N ILE A 5 14.12 -13.64 -1.03
CA ILE A 5 13.91 -12.35 -1.70
C ILE A 5 15.17 -11.47 -1.56
N ARG A 6 15.72 -11.39 -0.34
CA ARG A 6 16.95 -10.61 -0.07
C ARG A 6 18.17 -11.13 -0.83
N ARG A 7 18.31 -12.45 -1.00
CA ARG A 7 19.38 -13.05 -1.84
C ARG A 7 19.24 -12.67 -3.32
N GLY A 8 18.01 -12.48 -3.80
CA GLY A 8 17.72 -11.99 -5.15
C GLY A 8 17.77 -10.46 -5.30
N SER A 9 18.41 -9.74 -4.36
CA SER A 9 18.46 -8.27 -4.29
C SER A 9 17.10 -7.58 -4.08
N GLY A 10 16.05 -8.32 -3.73
CA GLY A 10 14.75 -7.74 -3.38
C GLY A 10 14.73 -7.18 -1.95
N ASN A 11 13.99 -6.10 -1.74
CA ASN A 11 13.75 -5.54 -0.42
C ASN A 11 12.46 -6.13 0.20
N VAL A 12 12.49 -6.40 1.51
CA VAL A 12 11.32 -6.90 2.26
C VAL A 12 10.98 -5.88 3.34
N LEU A 13 9.79 -5.29 3.24
CA LEU A 13 9.28 -4.30 4.19
C LEU A 13 8.58 -5.01 5.35
N GLU A 14 8.93 -4.63 6.57
CA GLU A 14 8.30 -5.20 7.77
C GLU A 14 7.01 -4.44 8.13
N LYS A 15 7.04 -3.11 7.98
CA LYS A 15 5.92 -2.21 8.29
C LYS A 15 5.32 -1.60 7.03
N TYR A 16 4.00 -1.41 7.06
CA TYR A 16 3.29 -0.75 5.95
C TYR A 16 3.70 0.73 5.81
N SER A 17 4.07 1.41 6.90
CA SER A 17 4.58 2.78 6.85
C SER A 17 5.82 2.96 5.96
N GLU A 18 6.64 1.91 5.80
CA GLU A 18 7.77 1.94 4.86
C GLU A 18 7.28 1.90 3.40
N ALA A 19 6.18 1.20 3.13
CA ALA A 19 5.54 1.19 1.82
C ALA A 19 4.94 2.55 1.47
N GLU A 20 4.36 3.26 2.45
CA GLU A 20 3.82 4.62 2.26
C GLU A 20 4.90 5.61 1.81
N ILE A 21 6.13 5.50 2.33
CA ILE A 21 7.26 6.35 1.94
C ILE A 21 7.63 6.08 0.47
N ILE A 22 7.80 4.81 0.09
CA ILE A 22 8.12 4.41 -1.30
C ILE A 22 7.04 4.90 -2.26
N LEU A 23 5.78 4.76 -1.86
CA LEU A 23 4.65 5.26 -2.62
C LEU A 23 4.72 6.79 -2.74
N ALA A 24 4.96 7.55 -1.67
CA ALA A 24 5.03 9.01 -1.72
C ALA A 24 6.15 9.51 -2.65
N GLU A 25 7.33 8.87 -2.61
CA GLU A 25 8.47 9.23 -3.46
C GLU A 25 8.17 9.05 -4.96
N GLN A 26 7.38 8.04 -5.33
CA GLN A 26 7.02 7.79 -6.73
C GLN A 26 6.03 8.83 -7.29
N GLY A 27 5.20 9.45 -6.45
CA GLY A 27 4.18 10.42 -6.89
C GLY A 27 4.65 11.87 -7.03
N THR A 28 5.91 12.20 -6.72
CA THR A 28 6.38 13.59 -6.58
C THR A 28 7.25 14.11 -7.73
N SER A 29 7.14 13.50 -8.93
CA SER A 29 7.78 14.05 -10.14
C SER A 29 6.95 15.20 -10.75
N SER A 30 6.75 16.27 -9.97
CA SER A 30 6.33 17.59 -10.48
C SER A 30 6.70 18.68 -9.48
N SER A 31 7.66 19.49 -9.90
CA SER A 31 8.31 20.64 -9.26
C SER A 31 7.44 21.54 -8.37
N VAL A 32 7.77 21.70 -7.08
CA VAL A 32 7.70 22.99 -6.34
C VAL A 32 8.76 23.05 -5.22
N THR A 33 9.60 24.07 -5.28
CA THR A 33 10.61 24.54 -4.29
C THR A 33 9.92 25.03 -3.00
N LYS A 34 10.38 24.97 -1.75
CA LYS A 34 11.68 25.34 -1.14
C LYS A 34 11.64 25.05 0.39
N MET A 35 12.71 24.42 0.93
CA MET A 35 13.44 24.67 2.22
C MET A 35 12.76 24.55 3.62
N PRO A 36 13.53 24.47 4.76
CA PRO A 36 14.57 23.49 5.10
C PRO A 36 14.51 23.02 6.59
N GLN A 37 14.82 21.77 6.95
CA GLN A 37 15.36 21.47 8.30
C GLN A 37 16.41 20.35 8.28
N LYS A 38 17.47 20.62 9.03
CA LYS A 38 18.79 19.99 9.04
C LYS A 38 18.89 19.03 10.22
N THR A 39 19.03 17.72 10.01
CA THR A 39 19.76 16.83 10.92
C THR A 39 20.14 15.47 10.28
N LYS A 40 21.48 15.28 10.20
CA LYS A 40 22.29 14.04 10.21
C LYS A 40 21.90 12.82 9.36
N LYS A 41 22.69 12.70 8.29
CA LYS A 41 22.94 11.61 7.32
C LYS A 41 23.41 10.28 7.94
N LYS A 42 22.72 9.18 7.62
CA LYS A 42 23.20 7.79 7.37
C LYS A 42 22.00 7.05 6.74
N SER A 43 22.04 6.32 5.63
CA SER A 43 23.01 6.06 4.56
C SER A 43 22.22 5.33 3.47
N GLY A 44 22.35 5.76 2.22
CA GLY A 44 21.89 5.02 1.03
C GLY A 44 20.51 5.42 0.50
N CYS A 45 20.40 6.57 -0.16
CA CYS A 45 19.32 6.78 -1.13
C CYS A 45 19.64 5.92 -2.35
N PRO A 46 18.81 4.95 -2.75
CA PRO A 46 18.86 4.45 -4.10
C PRO A 46 18.39 5.59 -5.01
N SER A 47 19.24 5.95 -5.95
CA SER A 47 18.88 6.75 -7.13
C SER A 47 17.53 6.30 -7.68
N SER A 48 16.69 7.26 -8.06
CA SER A 48 15.43 7.14 -8.81
C SER A 48 15.42 5.98 -9.82
N SER A 49 15.12 4.78 -9.32
CA SER A 49 14.86 3.57 -10.09
C SER A 49 13.41 3.21 -9.84
N ASN A 50 12.66 2.97 -10.93
CA ASN A 50 11.25 2.60 -10.90
C ASN A 50 11.08 1.29 -10.10
N THR A 51 10.88 1.40 -8.79
CA THR A 51 10.82 0.27 -7.86
C THR A 51 9.39 -0.21 -7.78
N THR A 52 9.10 -1.40 -8.30
CA THR A 52 7.77 -2.01 -8.19
C THR A 52 7.54 -2.52 -6.76
N LEU A 53 6.52 -2.00 -6.09
CA LEU A 53 6.06 -2.48 -4.79
C LEU A 53 4.96 -3.54 -4.99
N LEU A 54 5.10 -4.70 -4.35
CA LEU A 54 4.14 -5.81 -4.42
C LEU A 54 3.82 -6.32 -3.02
N LEU A 55 2.57 -6.68 -2.76
CA LEU A 55 2.20 -7.46 -1.57
C LEU A 55 2.23 -8.95 -1.91
N ILE A 56 2.99 -9.74 -1.13
CA ILE A 56 3.00 -11.20 -1.29
C ILE A 56 2.05 -11.83 -0.28
N SER A 57 1.12 -12.67 -0.76
CA SER A 57 0.17 -13.42 0.08
C SER A 57 0.00 -14.86 -0.41
N ASN A 58 -0.56 -15.73 0.44
CA ASN A 58 -0.98 -17.08 0.06
C ASN A 58 -2.34 -17.11 -0.63
N THR A 59 -3.26 -16.26 -0.20
CA THR A 59 -4.62 -16.12 -0.74
C THR A 59 -5.14 -14.70 -0.52
N HIS A 60 -6.35 -14.41 -1.01
CA HIS A 60 -7.06 -13.18 -0.68
C HIS A 60 -7.45 -13.19 0.81
N CYS A 61 -7.33 -12.07 1.51
CA CYS A 61 -7.64 -12.01 2.94
C CYS A 61 -8.08 -10.62 3.39
N ARG A 62 -8.72 -10.52 4.56
CA ARG A 62 -9.22 -9.25 5.12
C ARG A 62 -8.27 -8.64 6.16
N THR A 63 -6.97 -8.88 6.02
CA THR A 63 -5.97 -8.30 6.93
C THR A 63 -5.75 -6.82 6.61
N ALA A 64 -5.30 -6.04 7.60
CA ALA A 64 -5.04 -4.61 7.40
C ALA A 64 -4.10 -4.34 6.22
N LYS A 65 -2.93 -5.01 6.17
CA LYS A 65 -1.96 -4.85 5.07
C LYS A 65 -2.59 -5.13 3.70
N TYR A 66 -3.45 -6.13 3.61
CA TYR A 66 -4.13 -6.50 2.37
C TYR A 66 -5.07 -5.40 1.90
N ILE A 67 -5.94 -4.91 2.78
CA ILE A 67 -6.89 -3.83 2.47
C ILE A 67 -6.14 -2.54 2.17
N GLN A 68 -5.08 -2.22 2.91
CA GLN A 68 -4.23 -1.05 2.67
C GLN A 68 -3.59 -1.10 1.27
N CYS A 69 -3.09 -2.26 0.84
CA CYS A 69 -2.55 -2.45 -0.51
C CYS A 69 -3.61 -2.27 -1.58
N LEU A 70 -4.81 -2.85 -1.42
CA LEU A 70 -5.93 -2.63 -2.35
C LEU A 70 -6.29 -1.14 -2.46
N ALA A 71 -6.45 -0.47 -1.32
CA ALA A 71 -6.82 0.94 -1.25
C ALA A 71 -5.77 1.86 -1.91
N SER A 72 -4.50 1.47 -1.85
CA SER A 72 -3.37 2.22 -2.41
C SER A 72 -3.00 1.80 -3.84
N GLY A 73 -3.69 0.82 -4.42
CA GLY A 73 -3.39 0.29 -5.76
C GLY A 73 -2.10 -0.53 -5.84
N VAL A 74 -1.62 -1.08 -4.72
CA VAL A 74 -0.46 -1.97 -4.68
C VAL A 74 -0.89 -3.38 -5.11
N PRO A 75 -0.31 -3.96 -6.17
CA PRO A 75 -0.68 -5.29 -6.63
C PRO A 75 -0.42 -6.37 -5.57
N ILE A 76 -1.40 -7.25 -5.40
CA ILE A 76 -1.33 -8.39 -4.48
C ILE A 76 -1.07 -9.65 -5.27
N VAL A 77 0.06 -10.30 -4.99
CA VAL A 77 0.62 -11.38 -5.79
C VAL A 77 0.77 -12.63 -4.92
N SER A 78 0.51 -13.79 -5.50
CA SER A 78 0.74 -15.08 -4.86
C SER A 78 2.23 -15.31 -4.59
N PHE A 79 2.56 -15.87 -3.42
CA PHE A 79 3.93 -16.30 -3.12
C PHE A 79 4.53 -17.29 -4.12
N GLN A 80 3.70 -17.96 -4.92
CA GLN A 80 4.15 -18.82 -6.02
C GLN A 80 5.00 -18.06 -7.04
N TRP A 81 4.76 -16.76 -7.23
CA TRP A 81 5.61 -15.91 -8.07
C TRP A 81 7.07 -15.93 -7.59
N VAL A 82 7.29 -15.79 -6.28
CA VAL A 82 8.63 -15.82 -5.68
C VAL A 82 9.27 -17.19 -5.89
N ILE A 83 8.53 -18.27 -5.61
CA ILE A 83 9.03 -19.65 -5.75
C ILE A 83 9.43 -19.93 -7.20
N ASN A 84 8.55 -19.61 -8.16
CA ASN A 84 8.79 -19.90 -9.57
C ASN A 84 9.90 -19.00 -10.14
N SER A 85 9.98 -17.74 -9.71
CA SER A 85 11.07 -16.85 -10.10
C SER A 85 12.42 -17.36 -9.59
N CYS A 86 12.49 -17.86 -8.35
CA CYS A 86 13.70 -18.48 -7.82
C CYS A 86 14.07 -19.77 -8.57
N LYS A 87 13.09 -20.63 -8.88
CA LYS A 87 13.32 -21.87 -9.63
C LYS A 87 13.89 -21.62 -11.03
N GLN A 88 13.43 -20.57 -11.70
CA GLN A 88 13.90 -20.18 -13.03
C GLN A 88 15.10 -19.23 -13.00
N ASN A 89 15.57 -18.85 -11.79
CA ASN A 89 16.61 -17.84 -11.58
C ASN A 89 16.36 -16.55 -12.36
N LYS A 90 15.09 -16.14 -12.49
CA LYS A 90 14.65 -14.99 -13.28
C LYS A 90 13.37 -14.42 -12.66
N ALA A 91 13.27 -13.09 -12.60
CA ALA A 91 12.02 -12.44 -12.22
C ALA A 91 10.95 -12.69 -13.30
N LEU A 92 9.92 -13.46 -12.95
CA LEU A 92 8.79 -13.72 -13.84
C LEU A 92 7.81 -12.53 -13.86
N PRO A 93 6.97 -12.41 -14.90
CA PRO A 93 5.90 -11.41 -14.91
C PRO A 93 4.93 -11.64 -13.74
N TRP A 94 4.90 -10.71 -12.78
CA TRP A 94 4.06 -10.84 -11.57
C TRP A 94 2.56 -10.77 -11.87
N LYS A 95 2.16 -10.12 -12.99
CA LYS A 95 0.75 -10.01 -13.44
C LYS A 95 0.08 -11.38 -13.59
N LEU A 96 0.84 -12.43 -13.93
CA LEU A 96 0.35 -13.81 -14.07
C LEU A 96 0.05 -14.50 -12.72
N TYR A 97 0.40 -13.87 -11.60
CA TYR A 97 0.28 -14.42 -10.26
C TYR A 97 -0.60 -13.54 -9.36
N LEU A 98 -1.40 -12.66 -9.95
CA LEU A 98 -2.32 -11.80 -9.22
C LEU A 98 -3.34 -12.63 -8.44
N LEU A 99 -3.57 -12.23 -7.20
CA LEU A 99 -4.64 -12.78 -6.37
C LEU A 99 -5.94 -12.01 -6.61
N PRO A 100 -7.11 -12.59 -6.32
CA PRO A 100 -8.37 -11.84 -6.26
C PRO A 100 -8.30 -10.71 -5.24
N SER A 101 -9.05 -9.62 -5.40
CA SER A 101 -9.20 -8.60 -4.35
C SER A 101 -10.01 -9.10 -3.16
N GLY A 102 -10.84 -10.13 -3.36
CA GLY A 102 -11.63 -10.78 -2.32
C GLY A 102 -12.71 -11.66 -2.92
N GLU A 103 -13.61 -12.10 -2.04
CA GLU A 103 -14.80 -12.88 -2.38
C GLU A 103 -16.03 -12.13 -1.86
N GLN A 104 -17.06 -12.05 -2.70
CA GLN A 104 -18.36 -11.48 -2.33
C GLN A 104 -19.14 -12.47 -1.46
N GLU A 105 -20.20 -12.01 -0.81
CA GLU A 105 -21.10 -12.88 -0.04
C GLU A 105 -21.80 -13.93 -0.93
N SER A 106 -21.94 -13.65 -2.24
CA SER A 106 -22.44 -14.58 -3.25
C SER A 106 -21.47 -15.73 -3.58
N GLY A 107 -20.23 -15.69 -3.08
CA GLY A 107 -19.15 -16.59 -3.47
C GLY A 107 -18.42 -16.19 -4.75
N GLU A 108 -18.80 -15.05 -5.36
CA GLU A 108 -18.14 -14.54 -6.55
C GLU A 108 -16.77 -13.94 -6.20
N VAL A 109 -15.76 -14.32 -6.96
CA VAL A 109 -14.38 -13.87 -6.78
C VAL A 109 -14.19 -12.54 -7.52
N CYS A 110 -13.80 -11.49 -6.80
CA CYS A 110 -13.54 -10.17 -7.37
C CYS A 110 -12.08 -10.05 -7.81
N GLU A 111 -11.84 -9.54 -9.00
CA GLU A 111 -10.49 -9.22 -9.47
C GLU A 111 -9.94 -7.94 -8.81
N GLN A 112 -8.62 -7.77 -8.86
CA GLN A 112 -8.00 -6.51 -8.46
C GLN A 112 -8.20 -5.47 -9.56
N ASN A 113 -8.69 -4.28 -9.20
CA ASN A 113 -8.83 -3.17 -10.12
C ASN A 113 -7.47 -2.47 -10.30
N LEU A 114 -6.61 -3.10 -11.09
CA LEU A 114 -5.34 -2.52 -11.53
C LEU A 114 -5.63 -1.80 -12.85
N LEU A 115 -5.41 -0.47 -12.88
CA LEU A 115 -5.48 0.25 -14.14
C LEU A 115 -4.37 -0.29 -15.06
N GLU A 116 -4.77 -0.78 -16.22
CA GLU A 116 -3.82 -1.17 -17.25
C GLU A 116 -3.08 0.09 -17.73
N GLU A 117 -1.77 -0.03 -17.83
CA GLU A 117 -0.90 1.03 -18.34
C GLU A 117 -1.30 1.30 -19.81
N GLU A 118 -1.85 2.48 -20.11
CA GLU A 118 -1.57 3.05 -21.43
C GLU A 118 -0.13 3.57 -21.41
N GLU A 119 0.61 3.27 -22.48
CA GLU A 119 2.06 3.45 -22.65
C GLU A 119 2.65 4.64 -21.84
N GLY A 120 3.34 4.36 -20.73
CA GLY A 120 3.87 5.46 -19.91
C GLY A 120 4.35 5.16 -18.48
N GLY A 121 4.22 3.92 -17.99
CA GLY A 121 5.02 3.44 -16.86
C GLY A 121 4.73 4.09 -15.49
N PHE A 122 3.49 4.47 -15.21
CA PHE A 122 3.05 4.78 -13.85
C PHE A 122 1.67 4.19 -13.60
N LEU A 123 1.55 3.34 -12.58
CA LEU A 123 0.24 3.01 -12.01
C LEU A 123 -0.32 4.30 -11.43
N MET A 124 -1.16 4.99 -12.20
CA MET A 124 -1.82 6.20 -11.73
C MET A 124 -2.62 5.83 -10.50
N ARG A 125 -2.18 6.34 -9.34
CA ARG A 125 -2.76 5.97 -8.04
C ARG A 125 -4.22 6.40 -8.03
N ARG A 126 -5.13 5.44 -8.09
CA ARG A 126 -6.55 5.72 -7.99
C ARG A 126 -6.85 5.98 -6.51
N TYR A 127 -7.08 7.23 -6.17
CA TYR A 127 -7.69 7.59 -4.90
C TYR A 127 -9.16 7.15 -4.93
N LEU A 128 -9.40 5.87 -4.62
CA LEU A 128 -10.72 5.22 -4.72
C LEU A 128 -11.81 6.01 -3.97
N LEU A 129 -11.41 6.72 -2.92
CA LEU A 129 -12.30 7.47 -2.05
C LEU A 129 -12.11 8.98 -2.18
N SER A 130 -11.51 9.46 -3.28
CA SER A 130 -11.38 10.89 -3.55
C SER A 130 -12.74 11.59 -3.49
N GLY A 131 -12.80 12.70 -2.73
CA GLY A 131 -14.01 13.48 -2.53
C GLY A 131 -14.99 12.92 -1.49
N GLN A 132 -14.74 11.71 -0.96
CA GLN A 132 -15.57 11.14 0.10
C GLN A 132 -15.22 11.76 1.46
N ARG A 133 -16.24 12.05 2.28
CA ARG A 133 -16.07 12.50 3.67
C ARG A 133 -16.55 11.39 4.59
N ILE A 134 -15.63 10.79 5.34
CA ILE A 134 -15.90 9.61 6.15
C ILE A 134 -15.77 9.97 7.62
N PHE A 135 -16.79 9.64 8.40
CA PHE A 135 -16.75 9.73 9.85
C PHE A 135 -16.37 8.37 10.43
N LEU A 136 -15.28 8.33 11.19
CA LEU A 136 -14.73 7.13 11.79
C LEU A 136 -14.97 7.18 13.30
N GLY A 137 -15.63 6.17 13.84
CA GLY A 137 -15.85 6.04 15.27
C GLY A 137 -16.11 4.58 15.63
N SER A 138 -15.46 4.13 16.71
CA SER A 138 -15.74 2.85 17.35
C SER A 138 -15.96 3.11 18.84
N SER A 139 -16.97 2.49 19.42
CA SER A 139 -17.27 2.62 20.86
C SER A 139 -16.40 1.74 21.75
N ASP A 140 -15.84 0.67 21.20
CA ASP A 140 -15.28 -0.47 21.92
C ASP A 140 -13.92 -0.94 21.40
N ASN A 141 -13.48 -0.47 20.22
CA ASN A 141 -12.21 -0.84 19.61
C ASN A 141 -11.24 0.34 19.52
N SER A 142 -10.23 0.36 20.40
CA SER A 142 -9.19 1.39 20.42
C SER A 142 -8.30 1.41 19.19
N GLU A 143 -8.17 0.27 18.50
CA GLU A 143 -7.27 0.08 17.36
C GLU A 143 -7.96 0.45 16.04
N PHE A 144 -9.29 0.59 16.03
CA PHE A 144 -10.05 0.85 14.81
C PHE A 144 -9.63 2.18 14.16
N CYS A 145 -9.64 3.29 14.89
CA CYS A 145 -9.29 4.58 14.31
C CYS A 145 -7.83 4.66 13.86
N PRO A 146 -6.82 4.27 14.68
CA PRO A 146 -5.43 4.24 14.26
C PRO A 146 -5.16 3.35 13.03
N LEU A 147 -5.92 2.27 12.85
CA LEU A 147 -5.77 1.35 11.72
C LEU A 147 -6.39 1.92 10.44
N TRP A 148 -7.62 2.42 10.51
CA TRP A 148 -8.42 2.77 9.34
C TRP A 148 -8.26 4.22 8.89
N GLN A 149 -7.96 5.15 9.80
CA GLN A 149 -7.76 6.55 9.43
C GLN A 149 -6.65 6.75 8.37
N PRO A 150 -5.40 6.28 8.57
CA PRO A 150 -4.35 6.49 7.58
C PRO A 150 -4.64 5.78 6.25
N LEU A 151 -5.32 4.63 6.29
CA LEU A 151 -5.77 3.90 5.09
C LEU A 151 -6.77 4.71 4.27
N LEU A 152 -7.77 5.29 4.93
CA LEU A 152 -8.80 6.08 4.26
C LEU A 152 -8.24 7.41 3.76
N ASP A 153 -7.35 8.04 4.53
CA ASP A 153 -6.65 9.26 4.12
C ASP A 153 -5.77 8.99 2.87
N SER A 154 -5.03 7.87 2.84
CA SER A 154 -4.19 7.50 1.69
C SER A 154 -5.00 7.09 0.45
N ALA A 155 -6.23 6.58 0.65
CA ALA A 155 -7.21 6.35 -0.41
C ALA A 155 -7.88 7.64 -0.94
N GLY A 156 -7.53 8.80 -0.36
CA GLY A 156 -8.00 10.13 -0.77
C GLY A 156 -9.30 10.58 -0.13
N ALA A 157 -9.79 9.86 0.89
CA ALA A 157 -10.94 10.30 1.67
C ALA A 157 -10.55 11.43 2.63
N LYS A 158 -11.52 12.26 3.00
CA LYS A 158 -11.40 13.22 4.10
C LYS A 158 -12.00 12.61 5.36
N VAL A 159 -11.15 12.11 6.25
CA VAL A 159 -11.58 11.40 7.47
C VAL A 159 -11.79 12.38 8.63
N ARG A 160 -12.86 12.14 9.40
CA ARG A 160 -13.10 12.78 10.70
C ARG A 160 -13.26 11.70 11.75
N VAL A 161 -12.43 11.75 12.79
CA VAL A 161 -12.51 10.78 13.89
C VAL A 161 -13.36 11.35 15.02
N ARG A 162 -14.25 10.53 15.58
CA ARG A 162 -14.97 10.88 16.80
C ARG A 162 -13.97 10.96 17.97
N PRO A 163 -13.87 12.10 18.68
CA PRO A 163 -13.14 12.16 19.94
C PRO A 163 -13.76 11.15 20.91
N ARG A 164 -12.93 10.40 21.66
CA ARG A 164 -13.49 9.53 22.71
C ARG A 164 -14.20 10.43 23.73
N THR A 165 -15.42 10.06 24.09
CA THR A 165 -16.23 10.77 25.09
C THR A 165 -15.42 10.82 26.39
N GLY A 166 -14.78 11.96 26.66
CA GLY A 166 -13.77 12.13 27.72
C GLY A 166 -12.80 13.29 27.44
N GLU A 167 -12.54 13.61 26.18
CA GLU A 167 -11.84 14.85 25.81
C GLU A 167 -12.87 15.96 25.57
N CYS A 168 -13.34 16.57 26.66
CA CYS A 168 -14.04 17.86 26.57
C CYS A 168 -13.08 18.88 25.93
N CYS A 169 -13.51 19.51 24.84
CA CYS A 169 -12.87 20.73 24.36
C CYS A 169 -12.84 21.76 25.49
N PRO A 170 -11.69 22.38 25.83
CA PRO A 170 -11.73 23.59 26.63
C PRO A 170 -12.47 24.68 25.81
N GLN A 171 -13.43 25.33 26.45
CA GLN A 171 -14.14 26.49 25.91
C GLN A 171 -13.21 27.70 25.76
#